data_AF-A0A8H5ZXM8-F1
#
_entry.id   AF-A0A8H5ZXM8-F1
#
_cell.length_a   1.000
_cell.length_b   1.000
_cell.length_c   1.000
_cell.angle_alpha   90.00
_cell.angle_beta   90.00
_cell.angle_gamma   90.00
#
_symmetry.space_group_name_H-M   'P 1'
#
loop_
_entity.id
_entity.type
_entity.pdbx_description
1 polymer ?
#
loop_
_entity_poly.entity_id
_entity_poly.type
_entity_poly.pdbx_seq_one_letter_code
_entity_poly.pdbx_strand_id
1 'polypeptide(L)'
;MNPCTEQGVPTPPPVDGERYFMKAHFMVPQILQGTPTLDGVQTLTMLALSELVTGSLQSANYFGTLAARMLFMLGAHTCSEDTEYPISSVRGLDPRVQRQLRIIFWLCFTIEKDVCIRIGQPQIFTEENCDLTLPAGYVEQLYAGMQIHHCENEPPNPLFPVDLRLSIIKSRAYSALYSFKALKKTDAELLKEIRELDDELERWRMSVPLEWRPTLSFSHETPDPNVSMHSVMLRLNYHLCMTIIHQASSRCKSWAKGQGGVMDGVSSSLALSVEASRSTLLYIEAAEHVLVDGIFWTLIFYPMSALLAIFCNILQNPSDPQATKDLALLRTATSMMERLFSRQPFAVTEIVHIKLVADFVSELYRLATCAIEKAWNERSV
;
A
#
# COMPACT_ATOMS: atom_id res chain seq x y z
N MET A 1 2.79 25.82 -36.60
CA MET A 1 2.28 24.60 -37.25
C MET A 1 2.12 23.57 -36.14
N ASN A 2 0.87 23.27 -35.75
CA ASN A 2 0.55 22.29 -34.73
C ASN A 2 0.62 20.88 -35.33
N PRO A 3 1.45 19.96 -34.81
CA PRO A 3 1.44 18.56 -35.22
C PRO A 3 0.51 17.75 -34.31
N CYS A 4 -0.74 18.21 -34.09
CA CYS A 4 -1.72 17.53 -33.23
C CYS A 4 -2.93 17.01 -34.01
N THR A 5 -2.73 16.57 -35.25
CA THR A 5 -3.76 15.93 -36.05
C THR A 5 -3.18 14.74 -36.79
N GLU A 6 -2.88 13.66 -36.08
CA GLU A 6 -2.79 12.34 -36.70
C GLU A 6 -3.45 11.28 -35.80
N GLN A 7 -4.55 10.75 -36.35
CA GLN A 7 -5.14 9.42 -36.11
C GLN A 7 -5.77 9.18 -34.73
N GLY A 8 -7.08 9.44 -34.65
CA GLY A 8 -7.93 8.98 -33.56
C GLY A 8 -7.90 7.46 -33.45
N VAL A 9 -7.26 6.97 -32.39
CA VAL A 9 -7.43 5.60 -31.92
C VAL A 9 -8.93 5.33 -31.80
N PRO A 10 -9.47 4.25 -32.41
CA PRO A 10 -10.89 3.95 -32.29
C PRO A 10 -11.24 3.84 -30.82
N THR A 11 -12.15 4.68 -30.33
CA THR A 11 -12.70 4.51 -28.99
C THR A 11 -13.44 3.18 -28.97
N PRO A 12 -13.05 2.23 -28.10
CA PRO A 12 -13.76 0.96 -27.99
C PRO A 12 -15.22 1.22 -27.61
N PRO A 13 -16.16 0.35 -28.00
CA PRO A 13 -17.56 0.51 -27.62
C PRO A 13 -17.67 0.58 -26.09
N PRO A 14 -18.62 1.37 -25.55
CA PRO A 14 -18.80 1.49 -24.11
C PRO A 14 -19.05 0.09 -23.51
N VAL A 15 -18.17 -0.30 -22.58
CA VAL A 15 -18.27 -1.58 -21.86
C VAL A 15 -19.04 -1.33 -20.57
N ASP A 16 -20.15 -2.04 -20.42
CA ASP A 16 -20.93 -2.04 -19.16
C ASP A 16 -20.21 -2.89 -18.10
N GLY A 17 -19.26 -2.24 -17.40
CA GLY A 17 -18.39 -2.89 -16.43
C GLY A 17 -19.14 -3.60 -15.31
N GLU A 18 -20.21 -2.98 -14.80
CA GLU A 18 -21.03 -3.55 -13.73
C GLU A 18 -21.74 -4.83 -14.19
N ARG A 19 -22.33 -4.82 -15.40
CA ARG A 19 -22.96 -6.01 -15.95
C ARG A 19 -21.98 -7.16 -16.17
N TYR A 20 -20.78 -6.87 -16.69
CA TYR A 20 -19.75 -7.90 -16.86
C TYR A 20 -19.22 -8.41 -15.54
N PHE A 21 -19.02 -7.53 -14.55
CA PHE A 21 -18.64 -7.89 -13.19
C PHE A 21 -19.67 -8.86 -12.58
N MET A 22 -20.95 -8.51 -12.62
CA MET A 22 -22.03 -9.35 -12.09
C MET A 22 -22.08 -10.71 -12.79
N LYS A 23 -21.94 -10.74 -14.12
CA LYS A 23 -21.92 -11.99 -14.87
C LYS A 23 -20.71 -12.87 -14.51
N ALA A 24 -19.52 -12.29 -14.40
CA ALA A 24 -18.32 -12.99 -13.97
C ALA A 24 -18.48 -13.53 -12.54
N HIS A 25 -19.06 -12.75 -11.63
CA HIS A 25 -19.37 -13.16 -10.27
C HIS A 25 -20.29 -14.39 -10.25
N PHE A 26 -21.35 -14.43 -11.07
CA PHE A 26 -22.22 -15.60 -11.18
C PHE A 26 -21.54 -16.85 -11.75
N MET A 27 -20.42 -16.68 -12.46
CA MET A 27 -19.64 -17.79 -13.03
C MET A 27 -18.57 -18.35 -12.08
N VAL A 28 -18.34 -17.70 -10.92
CA VAL A 28 -17.33 -18.14 -9.95
C VAL A 28 -17.53 -19.60 -9.51
N PRO A 29 -18.75 -20.08 -9.18
CA PRO A 29 -18.94 -21.49 -8.80
C PRO A 29 -18.48 -22.47 -9.89
N GLN A 30 -18.75 -22.18 -11.17
CA GLN A 30 -18.32 -23.01 -12.29
C GLN A 30 -16.79 -22.97 -12.46
N ILE A 31 -16.18 -21.79 -12.30
CA ILE A 31 -14.72 -21.63 -12.31
C ILE A 31 -14.08 -22.48 -11.21
N LEU A 32 -14.65 -22.51 -10.01
CA LEU A 32 -14.14 -23.28 -8.87
C LEU A 32 -14.36 -24.79 -8.97
N GLN A 33 -15.38 -25.24 -9.72
CA GLN A 33 -15.65 -26.66 -9.97
C GLN A 33 -14.76 -27.23 -11.08
N GLY A 34 -14.25 -26.39 -11.97
CA GLY A 34 -13.34 -26.79 -13.04
C GLY A 34 -11.89 -27.00 -12.58
N THR A 35 -11.05 -27.50 -13.49
CA THR A 35 -9.59 -27.46 -13.30
C THR A 35 -9.10 -26.01 -13.37
N PRO A 36 -8.10 -25.59 -12.57
CA PRO A 36 -7.54 -24.24 -12.67
C PRO A 36 -7.06 -23.92 -14.09
N THR A 37 -7.39 -22.74 -14.58
CA THR A 37 -6.99 -22.23 -15.90
C THR A 37 -6.50 -20.79 -15.78
N LEU A 38 -5.78 -20.31 -16.80
CA LEU A 38 -5.40 -18.90 -16.90
C LEU A 38 -6.64 -17.99 -16.84
N ASP A 39 -7.68 -18.31 -17.61
CA ASP A 39 -8.92 -17.52 -17.65
C ASP A 39 -9.59 -17.44 -16.26
N GLY A 40 -9.59 -18.55 -15.51
CA GLY A 40 -10.12 -18.57 -14.14
C GLY A 40 -9.35 -17.66 -13.20
N VAL A 41 -8.01 -17.70 -13.25
CA VAL A 41 -7.13 -16.82 -12.48
C VAL A 41 -7.33 -15.35 -12.86
N GLN A 42 -7.35 -15.03 -14.15
CA GLN A 42 -7.57 -13.67 -14.64
C GLN A 42 -8.92 -13.14 -14.16
N THR A 43 -9.98 -13.94 -14.29
CA THR A 43 -11.33 -13.57 -13.84
C THR A 43 -11.35 -13.27 -12.34
N LEU A 44 -10.81 -14.17 -11.50
CA LEU A 44 -10.78 -13.97 -10.05
C LEU A 44 -9.91 -12.76 -9.65
N THR A 45 -8.79 -12.54 -10.34
CA THR A 45 -7.91 -11.38 -10.10
C THR A 45 -8.62 -10.07 -10.45
N MET A 46 -9.34 -10.03 -11.57
CA MET A 46 -10.12 -8.86 -11.98
C MET A 46 -11.28 -8.58 -11.03
N LEU A 47 -11.98 -9.61 -10.55
CA LEU A 47 -13.01 -9.47 -9.51
C LEU A 47 -12.41 -8.91 -8.21
N ALA A 48 -11.26 -9.41 -7.78
CA ALA A 48 -10.56 -8.91 -6.60
C ALA A 48 -10.16 -7.43 -6.74
N LEU A 49 -9.62 -7.05 -7.91
CA LEU A 49 -9.26 -5.67 -8.22
C LEU A 49 -10.48 -4.76 -8.25
N SER A 50 -11.57 -5.19 -8.87
CA SER A 50 -12.82 -4.42 -8.94
C SER A 50 -13.36 -4.14 -7.53
N GLU A 51 -13.41 -5.14 -6.67
CA GLU A 51 -13.85 -4.98 -5.27
C GLU A 51 -12.89 -4.10 -4.46
N LEU A 52 -11.59 -4.17 -4.74
CA LEU A 52 -10.58 -3.32 -4.10
C LEU A 52 -10.80 -1.84 -4.43
N VAL A 53 -11.01 -1.52 -5.72
CA VAL A 53 -11.21 -0.13 -6.16
C VAL A 53 -12.56 0.45 -5.76
N THR A 54 -13.56 -0.39 -5.49
CA THR A 54 -14.88 0.03 -4.94
C THR A 54 -14.91 0.04 -3.40
N GLY A 55 -13.80 -0.28 -2.73
CA GLY A 55 -13.67 -0.20 -1.27
C GLY A 55 -14.15 -1.43 -0.49
N SER A 56 -14.51 -2.50 -1.19
CA SER A 56 -14.97 -3.76 -0.61
C SER A 56 -13.79 -4.69 -0.29
N LEU A 57 -13.01 -4.33 0.73
CA LEU A 57 -11.77 -5.04 1.09
C LEU A 57 -11.98 -6.52 1.42
N GLN A 58 -13.12 -6.89 2.03
CA GLN A 58 -13.40 -8.29 2.36
C GLN A 58 -13.66 -9.13 1.11
N SER A 59 -14.47 -8.66 0.17
CA SER A 59 -14.71 -9.36 -1.09
C SER A 59 -13.43 -9.43 -1.93
N ALA A 60 -12.67 -8.34 -2.00
CA ALA A 60 -11.36 -8.31 -2.65
C ALA A 60 -10.44 -9.40 -2.10
N ASN A 61 -10.41 -9.58 -0.77
CA ASN A 61 -9.63 -10.60 -0.11
C ASN A 61 -10.12 -12.03 -0.40
N TYR A 62 -11.44 -12.26 -0.47
CA TYR A 62 -11.99 -13.57 -0.85
C TYR A 62 -11.57 -13.96 -2.27
N PHE A 63 -11.79 -13.08 -3.26
CA PHE A 63 -11.39 -13.36 -4.63
C PHE A 63 -9.87 -13.46 -4.79
N GLY A 64 -9.11 -12.63 -4.09
CA GLY A 64 -7.65 -12.70 -4.04
C GLY A 64 -7.15 -14.04 -3.50
N THR A 65 -7.79 -14.58 -2.46
CA THR A 65 -7.48 -15.91 -1.91
C THR A 65 -7.74 -17.03 -2.92
N LEU A 66 -8.86 -16.96 -3.64
CA LEU A 66 -9.20 -17.92 -4.69
C LEU A 66 -8.19 -17.86 -5.85
N ALA A 67 -7.84 -16.65 -6.30
CA ALA A 67 -6.83 -16.44 -7.34
C ALA A 67 -5.46 -16.97 -6.91
N ALA A 68 -5.03 -16.65 -5.68
CA ALA A 68 -3.79 -17.16 -5.11
C ALA A 68 -3.74 -18.69 -5.10
N ARG A 69 -4.83 -19.35 -4.69
CA ARG A 69 -4.89 -20.82 -4.68
C ARG A 69 -4.74 -21.41 -6.08
N MET A 70 -5.38 -20.83 -7.08
CA MET A 70 -5.23 -21.26 -8.47
C MET A 70 -3.82 -21.00 -9.02
N LEU A 71 -3.20 -19.87 -8.67
CA LEU A 71 -1.80 -19.56 -9.02
C LEU A 71 -0.83 -20.60 -8.46
N PHE A 72 -1.04 -21.06 -7.21
CA PHE A 72 -0.26 -22.16 -6.65
C PHE A 72 -0.45 -23.47 -7.43
N MET A 73 -1.71 -23.84 -7.73
CA MET A 73 -2.02 -25.07 -8.48
C MET A 73 -1.41 -25.06 -9.89
N LEU A 74 -1.32 -23.88 -10.52
CA LEU A 74 -0.73 -23.67 -11.84
C LEU A 74 0.79 -23.46 -11.83
N GLY A 75 1.43 -23.48 -10.64
CA GLY A 75 2.88 -23.31 -10.53
C GLY A 75 3.39 -21.88 -10.79
N ALA A 76 2.52 -20.87 -10.78
CA ALA A 76 2.89 -19.48 -11.09
C ALA A 76 3.83 -18.84 -10.04
N HIS A 77 3.87 -19.42 -8.84
CA HIS A 77 4.72 -19.01 -7.72
C HIS A 77 6.20 -19.40 -7.89
N THR A 78 6.55 -20.23 -8.87
CA THR A 78 7.93 -20.65 -9.17
C THR A 78 8.40 -20.11 -10.52
N CYS A 79 9.67 -19.73 -10.65
CA CYS A 79 10.27 -19.52 -11.97
C CYS A 79 10.54 -20.87 -12.64
N SER A 80 10.20 -20.97 -13.93
CA SER A 80 10.30 -22.21 -14.72
C SER A 80 11.74 -22.58 -15.09
N GLU A 81 12.66 -21.61 -15.05
CA GLU A 81 14.02 -21.77 -15.57
C GLU A 81 15.00 -22.44 -14.59
N ASP A 82 14.74 -22.42 -13.28
CA ASP A 82 15.73 -22.75 -12.24
C ASP A 82 15.48 -24.07 -11.48
N THR A 83 14.42 -24.83 -11.77
CA THR A 83 14.08 -26.01 -10.96
C THR A 83 14.61 -27.31 -11.57
N GLU A 84 15.61 -27.94 -10.93
CA GLU A 84 16.08 -29.32 -11.26
C GLU A 84 14.96 -30.38 -11.12
N TYR A 85 13.93 -30.07 -10.32
CA TYR A 85 12.72 -30.89 -10.13
C TYR A 85 11.45 -30.09 -10.48
N PRO A 86 11.13 -29.90 -11.78
CA PRO A 86 9.94 -29.15 -12.16
C PRO A 86 8.68 -29.84 -11.63
N ILE A 87 7.77 -29.06 -11.04
CA ILE A 87 6.44 -29.55 -10.70
C ILE A 87 5.76 -30.01 -12.00
N SER A 88 5.17 -31.21 -12.00
CA SER A 88 4.60 -31.83 -13.21
C SER A 88 3.52 -31.00 -13.90
N SER A 89 2.86 -30.06 -13.20
CA SER A 89 1.90 -29.12 -13.76
C SER A 89 2.52 -27.99 -14.60
N VAL A 90 3.81 -27.73 -14.45
CA VAL A 90 4.55 -26.67 -15.18
C VAL A 90 5.10 -27.19 -16.51
N ARG A 91 5.48 -28.47 -16.59
CA ARG A 91 5.95 -29.13 -17.82
C ARG A 91 4.79 -29.39 -18.81
N GLY A 92 4.38 -28.37 -19.54
CA GLY A 92 3.42 -28.54 -20.65
C GLY A 92 2.63 -27.29 -21.02
N LEU A 93 2.71 -26.22 -20.22
CA LEU A 93 2.05 -24.95 -20.54
C LEU A 93 2.83 -24.21 -21.63
N ASP A 94 2.09 -23.53 -22.52
CA ASP A 94 2.64 -22.59 -23.49
C ASP A 94 3.50 -21.53 -22.74
N PRO A 95 4.74 -21.23 -23.18
CA PRO A 95 5.58 -20.18 -22.61
C PRO A 95 4.86 -18.83 -22.41
N ARG A 96 3.92 -18.48 -23.30
CA ARG A 96 3.09 -17.27 -23.17
C ARG A 96 2.17 -17.33 -21.96
N VAL A 97 1.56 -18.49 -21.73
CA VAL A 97 0.70 -18.73 -20.56
C VAL A 97 1.52 -18.70 -19.28
N GLN A 98 2.71 -19.31 -19.26
CA GLN A 98 3.61 -19.26 -18.10
C GLN A 98 4.01 -17.82 -17.76
N ARG A 99 4.40 -17.02 -18.76
CA ARG A 99 4.72 -15.60 -18.59
C ARG A 99 3.54 -14.82 -18.03
N GLN A 100 2.35 -15.02 -18.58
CA GLN A 100 1.15 -14.33 -18.11
C GLN A 100 0.80 -14.70 -16.66
N LEU A 101 0.90 -15.99 -16.30
CA LEU A 101 0.70 -16.46 -14.93
C LEU A 101 1.70 -15.83 -13.97
N ARG A 102 2.97 -15.68 -14.38
CA ARG A 102 4.01 -15.03 -13.57
C ARG A 102 3.72 -13.54 -13.35
N ILE A 103 3.20 -12.84 -14.37
CA ILE A 103 2.76 -11.44 -14.24
C ILE A 103 1.60 -11.36 -13.24
N ILE A 104 0.59 -12.23 -13.37
CA ILE A 104 -0.56 -12.23 -12.45
C ILE A 104 -0.14 -12.60 -11.02
N PHE A 105 0.82 -13.52 -10.86
CA PHE A 105 1.40 -13.84 -9.56
C PHE A 105 1.95 -12.57 -8.88
N TRP A 106 2.79 -11.80 -9.57
CA TRP A 106 3.35 -10.57 -9.01
C TRP A 106 2.28 -9.51 -8.71
N LEU A 107 1.26 -9.39 -9.57
CA LEU A 107 0.12 -8.51 -9.33
C LEU A 107 -0.64 -8.92 -8.06
N CYS A 108 -1.02 -10.18 -7.94
CA CYS A 108 -1.68 -10.71 -6.75
C CYS A 108 -0.80 -10.61 -5.50
N PHE A 109 0.51 -10.85 -5.63
CA PHE A 109 1.47 -10.69 -4.53
C PHE A 109 1.43 -9.26 -3.99
N THR A 110 1.59 -8.25 -4.85
CA THR A 110 1.62 -6.85 -4.42
C THR A 110 0.33 -6.41 -3.71
N ILE A 111 -0.82 -6.73 -4.31
CA ILE A 111 -2.14 -6.39 -3.77
C ILE A 111 -2.37 -7.10 -2.43
N GLU A 112 -2.02 -8.38 -2.33
CA GLU A 112 -2.21 -9.16 -1.11
C GLU A 112 -1.39 -8.58 0.05
N LYS A 113 -0.15 -8.13 -0.16
CA LYS A 113 0.63 -7.47 0.90
C LYS A 113 -0.04 -6.22 1.43
N ASP A 114 -0.61 -5.41 0.54
CA ASP A 114 -1.32 -4.20 0.94
C ASP A 114 -2.61 -4.54 1.68
N VAL A 115 -3.40 -5.48 1.17
CA VAL A 115 -4.66 -5.91 1.81
C VAL A 115 -4.38 -6.51 3.20
N CYS A 116 -3.43 -7.45 3.33
CA CYS A 116 -3.10 -8.09 4.61
C CYS A 116 -2.67 -7.09 5.68
N ILE A 117 -1.85 -6.09 5.34
CA ILE A 117 -1.45 -5.03 6.27
C ILE A 117 -2.66 -4.17 6.67
N ARG A 118 -3.57 -3.87 5.73
CA ARG A 118 -4.78 -3.07 5.97
C ARG A 118 -5.77 -3.75 6.92
N ILE A 119 -5.99 -5.06 6.74
CA ILE A 119 -7.03 -5.80 7.48
C ILE A 119 -6.47 -6.67 8.62
N GLY A 120 -5.15 -6.72 8.79
CA GLY A 120 -4.48 -7.50 9.83
C GLY A 120 -4.56 -9.01 9.64
N GLN A 121 -4.77 -9.50 8.41
CA GLN A 121 -4.90 -10.93 8.13
C GLN A 121 -3.56 -11.61 7.80
N PRO A 122 -3.43 -12.92 8.08
CA PRO A 122 -2.27 -13.72 7.68
C PRO A 122 -2.02 -13.67 6.18
N GLN A 123 -0.74 -13.72 5.82
CA GLN A 123 -0.32 -13.74 4.43
C GLN A 123 -0.52 -15.09 3.78
N ILE A 124 -0.86 -15.08 2.49
CA ILE A 124 -0.97 -16.27 1.65
C ILE A 124 0.36 -16.54 0.92
N PHE A 125 0.90 -15.51 0.26
CA PHE A 125 2.17 -15.63 -0.46
C PHE A 125 3.35 -15.46 0.48
N THR A 126 3.84 -16.56 1.04
CA THR A 126 4.97 -16.57 1.97
C THR A 126 6.28 -16.79 1.23
N GLU A 127 7.39 -16.27 1.75
CA GLU A 127 8.72 -16.37 1.13
C GLU A 127 9.18 -17.83 1.02
N GLU A 128 8.80 -18.65 1.99
CA GLU A 128 9.13 -20.07 2.00
C GLU A 128 8.43 -20.85 0.88
N ASN A 129 7.35 -20.31 0.32
CA ASN A 129 6.53 -20.98 -0.68
C ASN A 129 6.52 -20.27 -2.04
N CYS A 130 7.25 -19.16 -2.19
CA CYS A 130 7.22 -18.36 -3.41
C CYS A 130 8.64 -18.03 -3.87
N ASP A 131 8.91 -18.26 -5.15
CA ASP A 131 10.07 -17.70 -5.81
C ASP A 131 9.83 -16.22 -6.07
N LEU A 132 10.54 -15.36 -5.34
CA LEU A 132 10.45 -13.91 -5.43
C LEU A 132 11.54 -13.29 -6.33
N THR A 133 12.14 -14.09 -7.22
CA THR A 133 13.07 -13.60 -8.25
C THR A 133 12.34 -12.60 -9.17
N LEU A 134 12.83 -11.37 -9.17
CA LEU A 134 12.26 -10.27 -9.95
C LEU A 134 12.31 -10.58 -11.46
N PRO A 135 11.35 -10.07 -12.25
CA PRO A 135 11.43 -10.17 -13.70
C PRO A 135 12.73 -9.56 -14.26
N ALA A 136 13.28 -10.17 -15.32
CA ALA A 136 14.50 -9.68 -15.94
C ALA A 136 14.33 -8.23 -16.45
N GLY A 137 15.28 -7.35 -16.10
CA GLY A 137 15.24 -5.93 -16.46
C GLY A 137 14.13 -5.13 -15.76
N TYR A 138 13.55 -5.64 -14.67
CA TYR A 138 12.42 -5.00 -14.00
C TYR A 138 12.73 -3.58 -13.51
N VAL A 139 13.90 -3.38 -12.90
CA VAL A 139 14.28 -2.09 -12.30
C VAL A 139 14.43 -1.02 -13.36
N GLU A 140 15.09 -1.35 -14.47
CA GLU A 140 15.29 -0.46 -15.62
C GLU A 140 13.93 -0.10 -16.27
N GLN A 141 13.06 -1.10 -16.44
CA GLN A 141 11.72 -0.90 -17.01
C GLN A 141 10.82 -0.06 -16.10
N LEU A 142 10.92 -0.25 -14.78
CA LEU A 142 10.16 0.51 -13.79
C LEU A 142 10.45 2.02 -13.89
N TYR A 143 11.73 2.40 -13.94
CA TYR A 143 12.11 3.81 -14.01
C TYR A 143 11.92 4.41 -15.41
N ALA A 144 12.16 3.64 -16.47
CA ALA A 144 11.83 4.09 -17.83
C ALA A 144 10.31 4.35 -17.97
N GLY A 145 9.49 3.50 -17.37
CA GLY A 145 8.04 3.65 -17.33
C GLY A 145 7.56 4.88 -16.54
N MET A 146 8.25 5.24 -15.45
CA MET A 146 7.93 6.44 -14.67
C MET A 146 8.22 7.75 -15.42
N GLN A 147 9.13 7.73 -16.39
CA GLN A 147 9.44 8.89 -17.26
C GLN A 147 8.39 9.12 -18.35
N ILE A 148 7.56 8.12 -18.67
CA ILE A 148 6.50 8.24 -19.68
C ILE A 148 5.31 8.99 -19.05
N HIS A 149 5.15 10.25 -19.40
CA HIS A 149 3.92 11.00 -19.12
C HIS A 149 2.74 10.36 -19.87
N HIS A 150 1.54 10.42 -19.27
CA HIS A 150 0.28 9.72 -19.62
C HIS A 150 -0.21 9.77 -21.09
N CYS A 151 0.55 10.29 -22.07
CA CYS A 151 0.04 10.60 -23.40
C CYS A 151 0.69 9.89 -24.58
N GLU A 152 1.82 9.17 -24.51
CA GLU A 152 2.48 8.80 -25.78
C GLU A 152 2.73 7.34 -26.13
N ASN A 153 2.84 6.35 -25.24
CA ASN A 153 2.83 4.93 -25.63
C ASN A 153 2.60 4.03 -24.42
N GLU A 154 1.81 2.96 -24.54
CA GLU A 154 1.79 1.91 -23.51
C GLU A 154 3.19 1.26 -23.44
N PRO A 155 3.78 1.13 -22.24
CA PRO A 155 5.08 0.47 -22.12
C PRO A 155 4.98 -0.98 -22.62
N PRO A 156 6.06 -1.52 -23.23
CA PRO A 156 6.05 -2.86 -23.82
C PRO A 156 5.78 -3.99 -22.80
N ASN A 157 5.95 -3.70 -21.51
CA ASN A 157 5.57 -4.56 -20.40
C ASN A 157 4.71 -3.76 -19.41
N PRO A 158 3.66 -4.37 -18.82
CA PRO A 158 2.84 -3.69 -17.83
C PRO A 158 3.68 -3.36 -16.60
N LEU A 159 3.63 -2.09 -16.19
CA LEU A 159 4.17 -1.66 -14.90
C LEU A 159 3.24 -2.16 -13.80
N PHE A 160 3.83 -2.74 -12.74
CA PHE A 160 3.06 -3.05 -11.54
C PHE A 160 2.67 -1.75 -10.83
N PRO A 161 1.50 -1.71 -10.16
CA PRO A 161 1.00 -0.50 -9.51
C PRO A 161 1.91 -0.01 -8.35
N VAL A 162 2.79 -0.88 -7.86
CA VAL A 162 3.78 -0.60 -6.82
C VAL A 162 5.11 -1.29 -7.17
N ASP A 163 6.23 -0.78 -6.62
CA ASP A 163 7.54 -1.43 -6.75
C ASP A 163 7.53 -2.80 -6.06
N LEU A 164 7.80 -3.87 -6.82
CA LEU A 164 7.85 -5.24 -6.31
C LEU A 164 8.81 -5.38 -5.13
N ARG A 165 9.94 -4.65 -5.14
CA ARG A 165 10.94 -4.68 -4.06
C ARG A 165 10.37 -4.15 -2.75
N LEU A 166 9.54 -3.10 -2.80
CA LEU A 166 8.82 -2.63 -1.61
C LEU A 166 7.79 -3.64 -1.11
N SER A 167 7.09 -4.33 -2.01
CA SER A 167 6.15 -5.39 -1.60
C SER A 167 6.86 -6.56 -0.93
N ILE A 168 8.08 -6.91 -1.33
CA ILE A 168 8.92 -7.89 -0.64
C ILE A 168 9.26 -7.39 0.78
N ILE A 169 9.71 -6.14 0.92
CA ILE A 169 10.01 -5.55 2.23
C ILE A 169 8.77 -5.53 3.13
N LYS A 170 7.60 -5.15 2.62
CA LYS A 170 6.32 -5.25 3.35
C LYS A 170 6.02 -6.67 3.79
N SER A 171 6.33 -7.65 2.92
CA SER A 171 6.12 -9.06 3.24
C SER A 171 6.96 -9.48 4.45
N ARG A 172 8.24 -9.11 4.44
CA ARG A 172 9.17 -9.33 5.56
C ARG A 172 8.74 -8.58 6.81
N ALA A 173 8.36 -7.32 6.69
CA ALA A 173 7.89 -6.50 7.81
C ALA A 173 6.68 -7.15 8.50
N TYR A 174 5.69 -7.65 7.73
CA TYR A 174 4.58 -8.39 8.31
C TYR A 174 5.06 -9.65 9.05
N SER A 175 5.84 -10.50 8.39
CA SER A 175 6.30 -11.77 8.96
C SER A 175 7.14 -11.58 10.23
N ALA A 176 8.03 -10.59 10.22
CA ALA A 176 8.98 -10.30 11.29
C ALA A 176 8.38 -9.49 12.45
N LEU A 177 7.39 -8.63 12.20
CA LEU A 177 6.87 -7.69 13.20
C LEU A 177 5.40 -7.92 13.59
N TYR A 178 4.58 -8.52 12.72
CA TYR A 178 3.12 -8.57 12.89
C TYR A 178 2.50 -9.96 12.87
N SER A 179 3.21 -10.98 12.38
CA SER A 179 2.75 -12.37 12.43
C SER A 179 2.49 -12.84 13.87
N PHE A 180 1.66 -13.89 14.03
CA PHE A 180 1.42 -14.49 15.35
C PHE A 180 2.70 -14.90 16.08
N LYS A 181 3.72 -15.37 15.34
CA LYS A 181 5.04 -15.69 15.90
C LYS A 181 5.80 -14.43 16.29
N ALA A 182 5.78 -13.39 15.46
CA ALA A 182 6.44 -12.11 15.72
C ALA A 182 5.90 -11.40 16.97
N LEU A 183 4.59 -11.49 17.23
CA LEU A 183 3.97 -10.89 18.42
C LEU A 183 4.46 -11.50 19.75
N LYS A 184 5.14 -12.66 19.70
CA LYS A 184 5.72 -13.33 20.88
C LYS A 184 7.19 -13.00 21.11
N LYS A 185 7.83 -12.24 20.21
CA LYS A 185 9.24 -11.84 20.32
C LYS A 185 9.47 -10.98 21.58
N THR A 186 10.66 -11.09 22.14
CA THR A 186 11.17 -10.20 23.19
C THR A 186 11.42 -8.79 22.64
N ASP A 187 11.52 -7.78 23.51
CA ASP A 187 11.84 -6.41 23.10
C ASP A 187 13.16 -6.35 22.31
N ALA A 188 14.17 -7.14 22.69
CA ALA A 188 15.47 -7.17 22.02
C ALA A 188 15.38 -7.77 20.61
N GLU A 189 14.66 -8.87 20.44
CA GLU A 189 14.40 -9.48 19.13
C GLU A 189 13.59 -8.53 18.25
N LEU A 190 12.56 -7.89 18.80
CA LEU A 190 11.75 -6.92 18.08
C LEU A 190 12.59 -5.74 17.57
N LEU A 191 13.40 -5.12 18.43
CA LEU A 191 14.26 -3.99 18.05
C LEU A 191 15.33 -4.39 17.04
N LYS A 192 15.82 -5.63 17.11
CA LYS A 192 16.74 -6.18 16.10
C LYS A 192 16.06 -6.24 14.72
N GLU A 193 14.86 -6.80 14.65
CA GLU A 193 14.09 -6.93 13.39
C GLU A 193 13.75 -5.56 12.80
N ILE A 194 13.39 -4.59 13.64
CA ILE A 194 13.13 -3.21 13.21
C ILE A 194 14.37 -2.62 12.52
N ARG A 195 15.57 -2.78 13.11
CA ARG A 195 16.82 -2.28 12.52
C ARG A 195 17.16 -2.98 11.21
N GLU A 196 17.02 -4.31 11.16
CA GLU A 196 17.33 -5.07 9.93
C GLU A 196 16.40 -4.70 8.77
N LEU A 197 15.11 -4.43 9.06
CA LEU A 197 14.13 -3.97 8.09
C LEU A 197 14.35 -2.51 7.67
N ASP A 198 14.72 -1.62 8.61
CA ASP A 198 15.08 -0.23 8.33
C ASP A 198 16.30 -0.16 7.40
N ASP A 199 17.35 -0.94 7.68
CA ASP A 199 18.53 -1.07 6.81
C ASP A 199 18.17 -1.58 5.41
N GLU A 200 17.23 -2.51 5.29
CA GLU A 200 16.76 -3.02 4.01
C GLU A 200 15.96 -1.98 3.22
N LEU A 201 15.08 -1.25 3.90
CA LEU A 201 14.31 -0.16 3.31
C LEU A 201 15.22 0.99 2.87
N GLU A 202 16.26 1.30 3.64
CA GLU A 202 17.26 2.31 3.30
C GLU A 202 18.11 1.89 2.10
N ARG A 203 18.55 0.62 2.04
CA ARG A 203 19.22 0.06 0.85
C ARG A 203 18.34 0.17 -0.39
N TRP A 204 17.06 -0.15 -0.27
CA TRP A 204 16.11 0.04 -1.37
C TRP A 204 16.01 1.51 -1.76
N ARG A 205 15.82 2.43 -0.80
CA ARG A 205 15.68 3.88 -1.04
C ARG A 205 16.90 4.44 -1.78
N MET A 206 18.10 4.03 -1.37
CA MET A 206 19.35 4.45 -2.01
C MET A 206 19.54 3.86 -3.42
N SER A 207 18.92 2.71 -3.71
CA SER A 207 18.88 2.15 -5.07
C SER A 207 17.95 2.92 -6.02
N VAL A 208 17.00 3.71 -5.49
CA VAL A 208 16.11 4.52 -6.30
C VAL A 208 16.89 5.71 -6.89
N PRO A 209 16.79 5.99 -8.20
CA PRO A 209 17.38 7.18 -8.83
C PRO A 209 16.95 8.47 -8.12
N LEU A 210 17.85 9.45 -8.06
CA LEU A 210 17.66 10.67 -7.27
C LEU A 210 16.34 11.40 -7.61
N GLU A 211 15.94 11.40 -8.89
CA GLU A 211 14.69 11.99 -9.38
C GLU A 211 13.42 11.38 -8.78
N TRP A 212 13.42 10.09 -8.45
CA TRP A 212 12.25 9.37 -7.91
C TRP A 212 12.41 9.01 -6.43
N ARG A 213 13.56 9.32 -5.84
CA ARG A 213 13.94 8.85 -4.51
C ARG A 213 13.04 9.51 -3.45
N PRO A 214 12.35 8.72 -2.62
CA PRO A 214 11.64 9.27 -1.47
C PRO A 214 12.58 9.98 -0.48
N THR A 215 12.13 11.09 0.08
CA THR A 215 12.81 11.78 1.17
C THR A 215 12.46 11.15 2.51
N LEU A 216 13.34 11.26 3.50
CA LEU A 216 13.06 10.76 4.86
C LEU A 216 11.92 11.54 5.53
N SER A 217 11.91 12.85 5.31
CA SER A 217 10.87 13.79 5.72
C SER A 217 10.49 14.65 4.50
N PHE A 218 9.21 14.87 4.30
CA PHE A 218 8.69 15.70 3.21
C PHE A 218 8.19 17.05 3.74
N SER A 219 8.51 18.14 3.04
CA SER A 219 7.96 19.47 3.29
C SER A 219 7.59 20.16 1.98
N HIS A 220 6.65 21.11 2.05
CA HIS A 220 6.23 21.91 0.88
C HIS A 220 7.34 22.79 0.29
N GLU A 221 8.44 23.00 1.04
CA GLU A 221 9.57 23.83 0.61
C GLU A 221 10.46 23.13 -0.43
N THR A 222 10.28 21.81 -0.59
CA THR A 222 10.98 20.99 -1.60
C THR A 222 9.95 20.26 -2.48
N PRO A 223 9.22 20.98 -3.34
CA PRO A 223 8.22 20.36 -4.20
C PRO A 223 8.86 19.39 -5.19
N ASP A 224 8.19 18.26 -5.39
CA ASP A 224 8.62 17.20 -6.31
C ASP A 224 8.42 17.67 -7.76
N PRO A 225 9.47 17.70 -8.59
CA PRO A 225 9.35 18.13 -9.99
C PRO A 225 8.57 17.11 -10.86
N ASN A 226 8.44 15.86 -10.42
CA ASN A 226 7.89 14.77 -11.22
C ASN A 226 6.72 14.07 -10.51
N VAL A 227 5.54 14.68 -10.58
CA VAL A 227 4.33 14.15 -9.92
C VAL A 227 3.51 13.34 -10.93
N SER A 228 3.78 12.03 -11.04
CA SER A 228 2.90 11.05 -11.71
C SER A 228 2.25 10.16 -10.66
N MET A 229 1.14 9.49 -10.99
CA MET A 229 0.49 8.58 -10.03
C MET A 229 1.45 7.48 -9.54
N HIS A 230 2.34 6.96 -10.39
CA HIS A 230 3.37 5.99 -10.00
C HIS A 230 4.38 6.58 -9.02
N SER A 231 4.87 7.79 -9.30
CA SER A 231 5.78 8.54 -8.42
C SER A 231 5.15 8.80 -7.05
N VAL A 232 3.84 9.10 -7.04
CA VAL A 232 3.07 9.30 -5.81
C VAL A 232 2.96 8.01 -5.02
N MET A 233 2.53 6.93 -5.66
CA MET A 233 2.40 5.62 -5.02
C MET A 233 3.75 5.13 -4.47
N LEU A 234 4.85 5.35 -5.18
CA LEU A 234 6.19 4.99 -4.72
C LEU A 234 6.53 5.63 -3.35
N ARG A 235 6.29 6.94 -3.21
CA ARG A 235 6.58 7.68 -1.96
C ARG A 235 5.61 7.32 -0.84
N LEU A 236 4.32 7.19 -1.13
CA LEU A 236 3.34 6.76 -0.13
C LEU A 236 3.67 5.37 0.42
N ASN A 237 4.10 4.45 -0.45
CA ASN A 237 4.50 3.12 -0.03
C ASN A 237 5.79 3.11 0.80
N TYR A 238 6.76 3.96 0.46
CA TYR A 238 7.96 4.15 1.29
C TYR A 238 7.61 4.64 2.70
N HIS A 239 6.83 5.71 2.82
CA HIS A 239 6.45 6.24 4.13
C HIS A 239 5.53 5.29 4.92
N LEU A 240 4.70 4.50 4.23
CA LEU A 240 3.96 3.41 4.86
C LEU A 240 4.91 2.36 5.44
N CYS A 241 5.93 1.92 4.69
CA CYS A 241 6.94 0.99 5.19
C CYS A 241 7.68 1.54 6.42
N MET A 242 8.12 2.81 6.38
CA MET A 242 8.71 3.47 7.55
C MET A 242 7.76 3.44 8.76
N THR A 243 6.48 3.77 8.54
CA THR A 243 5.47 3.78 9.59
C THR A 243 5.29 2.39 10.19
N ILE A 244 5.03 1.35 9.39
CA ILE A 244 4.79 -0.01 9.92
C ILE A 244 6.05 -0.60 10.58
N ILE A 245 7.25 -0.36 10.04
CA ILE A 245 8.48 -0.91 10.63
C ILE A 245 8.69 -0.29 12.01
N HIS A 246 8.64 1.03 12.10
CA HIS A 246 8.99 1.73 13.32
C HIS A 246 7.87 1.77 14.36
N GLN A 247 6.59 1.75 13.95
CA GLN A 247 5.45 1.72 14.87
C GLN A 247 5.41 0.42 15.68
N ALA A 248 5.99 -0.67 15.17
CA ALA A 248 6.10 -1.93 15.90
C ALA A 248 6.81 -1.76 17.25
N SER A 249 7.72 -0.79 17.39
CA SER A 249 8.42 -0.48 18.65
C SER A 249 7.49 -0.09 19.81
N SER A 250 6.27 0.42 19.52
CA SER A 250 5.25 0.74 20.54
C SER A 250 4.86 -0.46 21.41
N ARG A 251 5.11 -1.68 20.94
CA ARG A 251 4.80 -2.93 21.66
C ARG A 251 5.87 -3.34 22.67
N CYS A 252 6.99 -2.62 22.79
CA CYS A 252 8.04 -2.95 23.74
C CYS A 252 7.51 -2.86 25.19
N LYS A 253 7.69 -3.91 25.97
CA LYS A 253 7.19 -3.97 27.36
C LYS A 253 8.02 -3.10 28.31
N SER A 254 9.30 -2.91 28.01
CA SER A 254 10.22 -2.04 28.74
C SER A 254 9.85 -0.57 28.65
N TRP A 255 9.22 -0.13 27.54
CA TRP A 255 8.62 1.20 27.38
C TRP A 255 7.56 1.45 28.46
N ALA A 256 6.62 0.52 28.64
CA ALA A 256 5.60 0.61 29.69
C ALA A 256 6.17 0.57 31.13
N LYS A 257 7.42 0.13 31.31
CA LYS A 257 8.08 -0.04 32.61
C LYS A 257 9.17 1.00 32.91
N GLY A 258 9.41 1.97 32.03
CA GLY A 258 10.31 3.10 32.34
C GLY A 258 11.81 2.80 32.36
N GLN A 259 12.31 1.75 31.68
CA GLN A 259 13.74 1.41 31.71
C GLN A 259 14.56 2.25 30.70
N GLY A 260 15.42 3.14 31.21
CA GLY A 260 15.97 4.30 30.48
C GLY A 260 16.74 4.06 29.17
N GLY A 261 17.54 2.99 29.03
CA GLY A 261 18.34 2.77 27.81
C GLY A 261 17.53 2.24 26.61
N VAL A 262 16.51 1.42 26.89
CA VAL A 262 15.59 0.92 25.85
C VAL A 262 14.55 1.97 25.48
N MET A 263 14.22 2.87 26.42
CA MET A 263 13.32 4.00 26.21
C MET A 263 13.79 4.92 25.07
N ASP A 264 15.08 5.25 25.00
CA ASP A 264 15.59 6.20 23.99
C ASP A 264 15.49 5.66 22.55
N GLY A 265 15.87 4.39 22.35
CA GLY A 265 15.75 3.73 21.04
C GLY A 265 14.30 3.52 20.59
N VAL A 266 13.40 3.19 21.53
CA VAL A 266 11.96 3.08 21.22
C VAL A 266 11.38 4.46 20.90
N SER A 267 11.74 5.50 21.65
CA SER A 267 11.30 6.88 21.41
C SER A 267 11.75 7.37 20.03
N SER A 268 13.01 7.15 19.67
CA SER A 268 13.54 7.49 18.35
C SER A 268 12.83 6.75 17.22
N SER A 269 12.57 5.45 17.38
CA SER A 269 11.80 4.68 16.41
C SER A 269 10.37 5.23 16.26
N LEU A 270 9.66 5.48 17.35
CA LEU A 270 8.32 6.07 17.29
C LEU A 270 8.32 7.44 16.61
N ALA A 271 9.33 8.28 16.87
CA ALA A 271 9.48 9.57 16.21
C ALA A 271 9.61 9.43 14.68
N LEU A 272 10.37 8.44 14.20
CA LEU A 272 10.48 8.13 12.76
C LEU A 272 9.12 7.72 12.16
N SER A 273 8.35 6.89 12.86
CA SER A 273 7.00 6.50 12.41
C SER A 273 6.05 7.70 12.32
N VAL A 274 6.10 8.61 13.30
CA VAL A 274 5.24 9.81 13.30
C VAL A 274 5.68 10.78 12.21
N GLU A 275 7.00 10.94 11.98
CA GLU A 275 7.51 11.80 10.92
C GLU A 275 7.18 11.29 9.51
N ALA A 276 7.25 9.97 9.29
CA ALA A 276 6.78 9.35 8.07
C ALA A 276 5.26 9.55 7.87
N SER A 277 4.49 9.54 8.95
CA SER A 277 3.05 9.83 8.92
C SER A 277 2.76 11.28 8.54
N ARG A 278 3.52 12.25 9.08
CA ARG A 278 3.42 13.67 8.67
C ARG A 278 3.74 13.83 7.20
N SER A 279 4.84 13.22 6.75
CA SER A 279 5.27 13.24 5.35
C SER A 279 4.21 12.67 4.42
N THR A 280 3.53 11.59 4.84
CA THR A 280 2.42 10.99 4.10
C THR A 280 1.29 12.01 3.88
N LEU A 281 0.81 12.68 4.93
CA LEU A 281 -0.28 13.64 4.82
C LEU A 281 0.09 14.86 3.96
N LEU A 282 1.26 15.44 4.22
CA LEU A 282 1.76 16.60 3.47
C LEU A 282 1.97 16.28 1.99
N TYR A 283 2.45 15.06 1.68
CA TYR A 283 2.70 14.67 0.31
C TYR A 283 1.40 14.38 -0.46
N ILE A 284 0.39 13.75 0.17
CA ILE A 284 -0.93 13.58 -0.47
C ILE A 284 -1.54 14.95 -0.78
N GLU A 285 -1.42 15.92 0.14
CA GLU A 285 -1.90 17.28 -0.07
C GLU A 285 -1.18 17.95 -1.25
N ALA A 286 0.16 17.86 -1.31
CA ALA A 286 0.93 18.42 -2.41
C ALA A 286 0.62 17.76 -3.77
N ALA A 287 0.36 16.45 -3.78
CA ALA A 287 0.09 15.66 -4.97
C ALA A 287 -1.39 15.62 -5.39
N GLU A 288 -2.29 16.35 -4.70
CA GLU A 288 -3.75 16.26 -4.91
C GLU A 288 -4.18 16.48 -6.38
N HIS A 289 -3.42 17.28 -7.12
CA HIS A 289 -3.71 17.64 -8.51
C HIS A 289 -3.42 16.52 -9.54
N VAL A 290 -2.66 15.49 -9.18
CA VAL A 290 -2.32 14.38 -10.09
C VAL A 290 -3.03 13.06 -9.76
N LEU A 291 -3.78 13.05 -8.66
CA LEU A 291 -4.53 11.87 -8.24
C LEU A 291 -5.66 11.62 -9.25
N VAL A 292 -5.70 10.39 -9.76
CA VAL A 292 -6.69 9.95 -10.75
C VAL A 292 -8.07 9.82 -10.09
N ASP A 293 -9.12 10.21 -10.81
CA ASP A 293 -10.51 9.98 -10.37
C ASP A 293 -10.77 8.48 -10.13
N GLY A 294 -11.68 8.14 -9.21
CA GLY A 294 -11.96 6.74 -8.87
C GLY A 294 -10.96 6.06 -7.91
N ILE A 295 -9.80 6.67 -7.58
CA ILE A 295 -8.74 6.00 -6.79
C ILE A 295 -8.93 6.09 -5.27
N PHE A 296 -10.02 6.71 -4.82
CA PHE A 296 -10.26 7.09 -3.43
C PHE A 296 -10.07 5.92 -2.47
N TRP A 297 -10.75 4.80 -2.71
CA TRP A 297 -10.70 3.61 -1.85
C TRP A 297 -9.33 2.94 -1.81
N THR A 298 -8.54 3.09 -2.87
CA THR A 298 -7.16 2.60 -2.89
C THR A 298 -6.26 3.47 -2.00
N LEU A 299 -6.46 4.79 -2.04
CA LEU A 299 -5.65 5.77 -1.31
C LEU A 299 -6.03 5.95 0.16
N ILE A 300 -7.30 5.81 0.54
CA ILE A 300 -7.79 6.23 1.87
C ILE A 300 -7.04 5.60 3.05
N PHE A 301 -6.46 4.42 2.86
CA PHE A 301 -5.65 3.78 3.90
C PHE A 301 -4.42 4.59 4.33
N TYR A 302 -3.70 5.21 3.40
CA TYR A 302 -2.48 5.96 3.70
C TYR A 302 -2.74 7.15 4.65
N PRO A 303 -3.66 8.10 4.35
CA PRO A 303 -3.95 9.20 5.26
C PRO A 303 -4.60 8.71 6.55
N MET A 304 -5.45 7.68 6.54
CA MET A 304 -6.08 7.17 7.77
C MET A 304 -5.06 6.56 8.72
N SER A 305 -4.10 5.78 8.20
CA SER A 305 -3.01 5.22 9.02
C SER A 305 -2.13 6.33 9.60
N ALA A 306 -1.79 7.33 8.80
CA ALA A 306 -0.99 8.48 9.24
C ALA A 306 -1.71 9.33 10.31
N LEU A 307 -3.01 9.62 10.11
CA LEU A 307 -3.85 10.33 11.08
C LEU A 307 -3.86 9.63 12.44
N LEU A 308 -4.02 8.30 12.45
CA LEU A 308 -4.02 7.51 13.69
C LEU A 308 -2.65 7.54 14.39
N ALA A 309 -1.55 7.44 13.65
CA ALA A 309 -0.21 7.52 14.21
C ALA A 309 0.05 8.89 14.87
N ILE A 310 -0.30 9.98 14.17
CA ILE A 310 -0.15 11.36 14.67
C ILE A 310 -1.07 11.60 15.87
N PHE A 311 -2.34 11.18 15.79
CA PHE A 311 -3.30 11.26 16.89
C PHE A 311 -2.78 10.57 18.15
N CYS A 312 -2.31 9.32 18.03
CA CYS A 312 -1.71 8.57 19.14
C CYS A 312 -0.49 9.28 19.72
N ASN A 313 0.33 9.93 18.88
CA ASN A 313 1.47 10.73 19.35
C ASN A 313 1.03 11.97 20.15
N ILE A 314 -0.01 12.68 19.69
CA ILE A 314 -0.59 13.81 20.44
C ILE A 314 -1.10 13.34 21.81
N LEU A 315 -1.78 12.19 21.87
CA LEU A 315 -2.27 11.67 23.15
C LEU A 315 -1.16 11.28 24.11
N GLN A 316 -0.03 10.77 23.60
CA GLN A 316 1.13 10.41 24.43
C GLN A 316 1.91 11.64 24.90
N ASN A 317 2.02 12.66 24.04
CA ASN A 317 2.84 13.85 24.28
C ASN A 317 2.01 15.14 24.08
N PRO A 318 0.90 15.35 24.81
CA PRO A 318 -0.06 16.43 24.54
C PRO A 318 0.52 17.83 24.81
N SER A 319 1.62 17.90 25.55
CA SER A 319 2.29 19.16 25.87
C SER A 319 3.52 19.46 25.02
N ASP A 320 3.83 18.62 24.04
CA ASP A 320 4.89 18.87 23.08
C ASP A 320 4.49 20.06 22.19
N PRO A 321 5.37 21.05 21.96
CA PRO A 321 5.09 22.15 21.03
C PRO A 321 4.68 21.71 19.61
N GLN A 322 5.14 20.54 19.17
CA GLN A 322 4.79 19.93 17.90
C GLN A 322 3.33 19.45 17.85
N ALA A 323 2.71 19.13 19.01
CA ALA A 323 1.34 18.62 19.07
C ALA A 323 0.32 19.62 18.49
N THR A 324 0.54 20.93 18.64
CA THR A 324 -0.32 21.96 18.04
C THR A 324 -0.20 22.00 16.52
N LYS A 325 0.99 21.79 15.96
CA LYS A 325 1.19 21.70 14.50
C LYS A 325 0.58 20.42 13.95
N ASP A 326 0.74 19.32 14.67
CA ASP A 326 0.14 18.04 14.34
C ASP A 326 -1.39 18.11 14.35
N LEU A 327 -1.98 18.81 15.33
CA LEU A 327 -3.42 19.07 15.37
C LEU A 327 -3.89 19.87 14.14
N ALA A 328 -3.12 20.88 13.71
CA ALA A 328 -3.42 21.62 12.49
C ALA A 328 -3.34 20.73 11.25
N LEU A 329 -2.37 19.80 11.20
CA LEU A 329 -2.24 18.83 10.12
C LEU A 329 -3.42 17.85 10.08
N LEU A 330 -3.92 17.38 11.24
CA LEU A 330 -5.15 16.56 11.31
C LEU A 330 -6.34 17.29 10.66
N ARG A 331 -6.50 18.58 10.94
CA ARG A 331 -7.57 19.42 10.36
C ARG A 331 -7.43 19.57 8.85
N THR A 332 -6.22 19.86 8.36
CA THR A 332 -5.95 20.00 6.93
C THR A 332 -6.24 18.70 6.19
N ALA A 333 -5.82 17.57 6.76
CA ALA A 333 -6.10 16.26 6.21
C ALA A 333 -7.60 15.94 6.13
N THR A 334 -8.42 16.38 7.09
CA THR A 334 -9.89 16.27 7.00
C THR A 334 -10.42 16.97 5.75
N SER A 335 -10.07 18.24 5.56
CA SER A 335 -10.53 19.01 4.40
C SER A 335 -9.99 18.46 3.08
N MET A 336 -8.77 17.93 3.06
CA MET A 336 -8.20 17.24 1.90
C MET A 336 -9.00 15.98 1.56
N MET A 337 -9.33 15.15 2.55
CA MET A 337 -10.14 13.95 2.32
C MET A 337 -11.53 14.29 1.79
N GLU A 338 -12.19 15.33 2.31
CA GLU A 338 -13.48 15.82 1.78
C GLU A 338 -13.42 16.22 0.30
N ARG A 339 -12.32 16.87 -0.12
CA ARG A 339 -12.10 17.19 -1.53
C ARG A 339 -11.89 15.94 -2.38
N LEU A 340 -11.12 14.96 -1.89
CA LEU A 340 -10.91 13.68 -2.58
C LEU A 340 -12.23 12.88 -2.70
N PHE A 341 -13.07 12.92 -1.66
CA PHE A 341 -14.40 12.29 -1.68
C PHE A 341 -15.28 12.89 -2.78
N SER A 342 -15.22 14.21 -2.97
CA SER A 342 -16.06 14.94 -3.92
C SER A 342 -15.75 14.62 -5.40
N ARG A 343 -14.61 13.98 -5.68
CA ARG A 343 -14.18 13.58 -7.03
C ARG A 343 -14.70 12.19 -7.46
N GLN A 344 -15.51 11.51 -6.65
CA GLN A 344 -16.01 10.17 -6.96
C GLN A 344 -17.43 10.22 -7.56
N PRO A 345 -17.74 9.45 -8.63
CA PRO A 345 -19.11 9.24 -9.06
C PRO A 345 -19.81 8.30 -8.08
N PHE A 346 -20.90 8.76 -7.44
CA PHE A 346 -21.44 8.10 -6.24
C PHE A 346 -22.54 7.06 -6.53
N ALA A 347 -22.41 5.89 -5.92
CA ALA A 347 -23.55 5.09 -5.46
C ALA A 347 -23.98 5.51 -4.03
N VAL A 348 -25.26 5.36 -3.68
CA VAL A 348 -25.81 5.78 -2.37
C VAL A 348 -25.09 5.14 -1.18
N THR A 349 -24.64 3.90 -1.33
CA THR A 349 -23.87 3.15 -0.33
C THR A 349 -22.49 3.77 -0.06
N GLU A 350 -21.82 4.31 -1.07
CA GLU A 350 -20.50 4.92 -0.95
C GLU A 350 -20.55 6.21 -0.13
N ILE A 351 -21.63 6.99 -0.27
CA ILE A 351 -21.85 8.24 0.49
C ILE A 351 -21.90 7.96 2.01
N VAL A 352 -22.52 6.86 2.43
CA VAL A 352 -22.62 6.49 3.85
C VAL A 352 -21.24 6.15 4.41
N HIS A 353 -20.45 5.35 3.70
CA HIS A 353 -19.10 4.99 4.13
C HIS A 353 -18.18 6.21 4.20
N ILE A 354 -18.28 7.11 3.22
CA ILE A 354 -17.52 8.36 3.20
C ILE A 354 -17.86 9.22 4.43
N LYS A 355 -19.14 9.36 4.76
CA LYS A 355 -19.57 10.10 5.95
C LYS A 355 -19.01 9.50 7.24
N LEU A 356 -19.01 8.17 7.37
CA LEU A 356 -18.41 7.49 8.53
C LEU A 356 -16.92 7.82 8.68
N VAL A 357 -16.17 7.90 7.57
CA VAL A 357 -14.76 8.30 7.59
C VAL A 357 -14.62 9.77 8.03
N ALA A 358 -15.43 10.68 7.48
CA ALA A 358 -15.41 12.09 7.87
C ALA A 358 -15.72 12.31 9.36
N ASP A 359 -16.76 11.64 9.86
CA ASP A 359 -17.18 11.70 11.27
C ASP A 359 -16.08 11.15 12.18
N PHE A 360 -15.44 10.04 11.79
CA PHE A 360 -14.32 9.45 12.54
C PHE A 360 -13.13 10.39 12.65
N VAL A 361 -12.72 11.00 11.54
CA VAL A 361 -11.57 11.93 11.51
C VAL A 361 -11.87 13.18 12.33
N SER A 362 -13.09 13.69 12.24
CA SER A 362 -13.56 14.83 13.06
C SER A 362 -13.48 14.51 14.55
N GLU A 363 -13.83 13.29 14.94
CA GLU A 363 -13.73 12.84 16.33
C GLU A 363 -12.28 12.71 16.81
N LEU A 364 -11.35 12.22 15.97
CA LEU A 364 -9.92 12.21 16.29
C LEU A 364 -9.40 13.63 16.55
N TYR A 365 -9.75 14.59 15.69
CA TYR A 365 -9.38 15.99 15.86
C TYR A 365 -9.92 16.57 17.17
N ARG A 366 -11.19 16.30 17.49
CA ARG A 366 -11.84 16.76 18.72
C ARG A 366 -11.13 16.21 19.96
N LEU A 367 -10.88 14.90 19.99
CA LEU A 367 -10.20 14.24 21.12
C LEU A 367 -8.76 14.72 21.29
N ALA A 368 -8.02 14.92 20.20
CA ALA A 368 -6.67 15.49 20.24
C ALA A 368 -6.66 16.90 20.81
N THR A 369 -7.64 17.74 20.44
CA THR A 369 -7.81 19.09 20.98
C THR A 369 -8.01 19.04 22.51
N CYS A 370 -8.94 18.20 22.98
CA CYS A 370 -9.20 18.05 24.41
C CYS A 370 -7.97 17.58 25.20
N ALA A 371 -7.15 16.70 24.61
CA ALA A 371 -5.93 16.21 25.26
C ALA A 371 -4.90 17.34 25.47
N ILE A 372 -4.70 18.18 24.45
CA ILE A 372 -3.79 19.34 24.53
C ILE A 372 -4.29 20.37 25.54
N GLU A 373 -5.59 20.73 25.48
CA GLU A 373 -6.19 21.70 26.40
C GLU A 373 -6.11 21.24 27.86
N LYS A 374 -6.40 19.96 28.12
CA LYS A 374 -6.27 19.38 29.45
C LYS A 374 -4.83 19.49 29.97
N ALA A 375 -3.84 19.13 29.15
CA ALA A 375 -2.44 19.18 29.55
C ALA A 375 -1.93 20.61 29.78
N TRP A 376 -2.47 21.59 29.06
CA TRP A 376 -2.19 23.01 29.31
C TRP A 376 -2.77 23.45 30.66
N ASN A 377 -4.04 23.13 30.92
CA ASN A 377 -4.73 23.52 32.15
C ASN A 377 -4.03 22.93 33.39
N GLU A 378 -3.56 21.68 33.32
CA GLU A 378 -2.82 21.04 34.41
C GLU A 378 -1.44 21.65 34.67
N ARG A 379 -0.81 22.32 33.69
CA ARG A 379 0.45 23.07 33.87
C ARG A 379 0.24 24.48 34.44
N SER A 380 -0.99 24.98 34.38
CA SER A 380 -1.35 26.35 34.77
C SER A 380 -1.77 26.46 36.24
N VAL A 381 -1.95 25.30 36.90
CA VAL A 381 -2.22 25.11 38.33
C VAL A 381 -0.92 24.70 39.02
#